data_AF-A0A0G1EN60-F1
#
_entry.id   AF-A0A0G1EN60-F1
#
_cell.length_a   1.000
_cell.length_b   1.000
_cell.length_c   1.000
_cell.angle_alpha   90.00
_cell.angle_beta   90.00
_cell.angle_gamma   90.00
#
_symmetry.space_group_name_H-M   'P 1'
#
loop_
_entity.id
_entity.type
_entity.pdbx_description
1 polymer ?
#
loop_
_entity_poly.entity_id
_entity_poly.type
_entity_poly.pdbx_seq_one_letter_code
_entity_poly.pdbx_strand_id
1 'polypeptide(L)'
;MNLSEKILELLLKPRLRYKGVLVSLFGLPAFSPYKKQSIRNAVYKLRKKNYILQGENRAIISLAGRKYIERKLHSMKSFSSCFPKDAPKNLIVMYDIPQNKKAEREWLRFHLRKFGYEMIHKSVWVGPSPLPEEFISYIKRIRLQRHLKALRLAKSYQITSFNL
;
A
#
# COMPACT_ATOMS: atom_id res chain seq x y z
N MET A 1 9.47 1.04 2.09
CA MET A 1 9.50 0.93 3.56
C MET A 1 10.55 1.87 4.12
N ASN A 2 10.22 2.64 5.14
CA ASN A 2 11.20 3.48 5.85
C ASN A 2 11.94 2.67 6.94
N LEU A 3 12.99 3.26 7.53
CA LEU A 3 13.81 2.59 8.56
C LEU A 3 13.00 2.13 9.78
N SER A 4 12.00 2.91 10.21
CA SER A 4 11.14 2.57 11.34
C SER A 4 10.25 1.36 11.03
N GLU A 5 9.69 1.28 9.83
CA GLU A 5 8.92 0.13 9.36
C GLU A 5 9.80 -1.13 9.27
N LYS A 6 11.05 -0.99 8.79
CA LYS A 6 12.01 -2.10 8.70
C LYS A 6 12.36 -2.67 10.07
N ILE A 7 12.50 -1.81 11.09
CA ILE A 7 12.69 -2.23 12.49
C ILE A 7 11.47 -3.01 13.00
N LEU A 8 10.25 -2.51 12.76
CA LEU A 8 9.02 -3.19 13.21
C LEU A 8 8.81 -4.53 12.51
N GLU A 9 9.10 -4.63 11.20
CA GLU A 9 9.00 -5.88 10.45
C GLU A 9 9.96 -6.94 11.00
N LEU A 10 11.20 -6.56 11.33
CA LEU A 10 12.17 -7.47 11.92
C LEU A 10 11.77 -7.92 13.33
N LEU A 11 11.15 -7.03 14.12
CA LEU A 11 10.63 -7.36 15.44
C LEU A 11 9.43 -8.31 15.42
N LEU A 12 8.68 -8.38 14.31
CA LEU A 12 7.61 -9.38 14.14
C LEU A 12 8.16 -10.80 13.94
N LYS A 13 9.38 -10.95 13.42
CA LYS A 13 9.95 -12.26 13.11
C LYS A 13 10.40 -12.91 14.43
N PRO A 14 9.93 -14.14 14.75
CA PRO A 14 10.05 -14.70 16.09
C PRO A 14 11.48 -14.99 16.56
N ARG A 15 12.48 -15.04 15.65
CA ARG A 15 13.88 -15.33 15.98
C ARG A 15 14.82 -14.66 14.96
N LEU A 16 15.65 -13.72 15.42
CA LEU A 16 16.73 -13.15 14.61
C LEU A 16 17.99 -13.98 14.82
N ARG A 17 18.17 -15.01 13.97
CA ARG A 17 19.41 -15.80 13.91
C ARG A 17 20.18 -15.40 12.66
N TYR A 18 21.44 -15.01 12.80
CA TYR A 18 22.36 -14.83 11.67
C TYR A 18 23.48 -15.86 11.78
N LYS A 19 23.66 -16.69 10.75
CA LYS A 19 24.61 -17.81 10.78
C LYS A 19 24.48 -18.69 12.04
N GLY A 20 23.25 -18.95 12.49
CA GLY A 20 22.97 -19.77 13.69
C GLY A 20 23.09 -19.04 15.03
N VAL A 21 23.66 -17.84 15.08
CA VAL A 21 23.87 -17.07 16.32
C VAL A 21 22.72 -16.09 16.58
N LEU A 22 22.29 -15.98 17.85
CA LEU A 22 21.34 -14.97 18.29
C LEU A 22 22.01 -13.59 18.24
N VAL A 23 21.48 -12.66 17.44
CA VAL A 23 22.05 -11.31 17.32
C VAL A 23 21.07 -10.25 17.78
N SER A 24 21.57 -9.19 18.39
CA SER A 24 20.77 -7.99 18.65
C SER A 24 20.35 -7.34 17.32
N LEU A 25 19.24 -6.57 17.33
CA LEU A 25 18.78 -5.81 16.14
C LEU A 25 19.90 -4.97 15.52
N PHE A 26 20.82 -4.46 16.34
CA PHE A 26 21.91 -3.58 15.90
C PHE A 26 23.10 -4.32 15.29
N GLY A 27 23.21 -5.64 15.47
CA GLY A 27 24.24 -6.49 14.86
C GLY A 27 23.82 -7.13 13.53
N LEU A 28 22.61 -6.85 13.05
CA LEU A 28 22.12 -7.42 11.79
C LEU A 28 22.71 -6.68 10.58
N PRO A 29 23.21 -7.42 9.56
CA PRO A 29 23.70 -6.81 8.32
C PRO A 29 22.60 -6.02 7.58
N ALA A 30 21.32 -6.31 7.85
CA ALA A 30 20.18 -5.55 7.32
C ALA A 30 20.19 -4.05 7.67
N PHE A 31 20.94 -3.65 8.71
CA PHE A 31 21.14 -2.27 9.11
C PHE A 31 22.56 -1.73 8.85
N SER A 32 23.48 -2.55 8.34
CA SER A 32 24.84 -2.13 7.97
C SER A 32 24.90 -0.91 7.05
N PRO A 33 23.98 -0.72 6.08
CA PRO A 33 23.98 0.48 5.22
C PRO A 33 23.56 1.78 5.94
N TYR A 34 23.00 1.71 7.14
CA TYR A 34 22.46 2.89 7.84
C TYR A 34 23.42 3.40 8.92
N LYS A 35 23.55 4.72 9.04
CA LYS A 35 24.29 5.34 10.14
C LYS A 35 23.66 4.96 11.49
N LYS A 36 24.50 4.65 12.49
CA LYS A 36 24.07 4.30 13.86
C LYS A 36 23.08 5.33 14.44
N GLN A 37 23.31 6.63 14.17
CA GLN A 37 22.45 7.71 14.63
C GLN A 37 21.04 7.66 14.01
N SER A 38 20.93 7.31 12.73
CA SER A 38 19.63 7.18 12.05
C SER A 38 18.81 6.05 12.66
N ILE A 39 19.45 4.94 13.02
CA ILE A 39 18.80 3.80 13.70
C ILE A 39 18.34 4.23 15.10
N ARG A 40 19.20 4.89 15.88
CA ARG A 40 18.83 5.44 17.21
C ARG A 40 17.63 6.38 17.12
N ASN A 41 17.63 7.30 16.17
CA ASN A 41 16.52 8.23 15.94
C ASN A 41 15.23 7.50 15.55
N ALA A 42 15.31 6.46 14.72
CA ALA A 42 14.16 5.65 14.35
C ALA A 42 13.59 4.88 15.54
N VAL A 43 14.44 4.28 16.38
CA VAL A 43 14.04 3.61 17.63
C VAL A 43 13.39 4.60 18.59
N TYR A 44 13.99 5.78 18.79
CA TYR A 44 13.42 6.83 19.63
C TYR A 44 12.02 7.25 19.18
N LYS A 45 11.81 7.46 17.87
CA LYS A 45 10.48 7.75 17.30
C LYS A 45 9.47 6.63 17.56
N LEU A 46 9.87 5.38 17.40
CA LEU A 46 9.01 4.22 17.63
C LEU A 46 8.64 4.07 19.11
N ARG A 47 9.56 4.37 20.03
CA ARG A 47 9.31 4.43 21.47
C ARG A 47 8.35 5.55 21.83
N LYS A 48 8.58 6.77 21.32
CA LYS A 48 7.69 7.92 21.54
C LYS A 48 6.25 7.65 21.09
N LYS A 49 6.08 6.82 20.05
CA LYS A 49 4.77 6.39 19.54
C LYS A 49 4.19 5.14 20.21
N ASN A 50 4.84 4.60 21.24
CA ASN A 50 4.45 3.37 21.93
C ASN A 50 4.32 2.14 21.00
N TYR A 51 5.07 2.11 19.89
CA TYR A 51 5.09 0.97 18.97
C TYR A 51 6.11 -0.10 19.39
N ILE A 52 7.11 0.29 20.19
CA ILE A 52 8.12 -0.59 20.77
C ILE A 52 8.18 -0.29 22.26
N LEU A 53 8.20 -1.35 23.07
CA LEU A 53 8.43 -1.35 24.50
C LEU A 53 9.86 -1.80 24.79
N GLN A 54 10.45 -1.29 25.86
CA GLN A 54 11.73 -1.76 26.36
C GLN A 54 11.46 -2.94 27.30
N GLY A 55 11.77 -4.15 26.87
CA GLY A 55 11.87 -5.30 27.77
C GLY A 55 13.23 -5.32 28.46
N GLU A 56 13.37 -6.16 29.49
CA GLU A 56 14.54 -6.24 30.36
C GLU A 56 15.87 -6.39 29.59
N ASN A 57 15.86 -7.11 28.46
CA ASN A 57 17.05 -7.32 27.63
C ASN A 57 16.83 -7.14 26.12
N ARG A 58 15.64 -6.69 25.70
CA ARG A 58 15.29 -6.56 24.27
C ARG A 58 14.17 -5.57 24.01
N ALA A 59 14.19 -4.98 22.81
CA ALA A 59 13.04 -4.25 22.29
C ALA A 59 11.91 -5.23 21.95
N ILE A 60 10.71 -4.98 22.46
CA ILE A 60 9.52 -5.79 22.19
C ILE A 60 8.52 -4.93 21.41
N ILE A 61 7.96 -5.47 20.32
CA ILE A 61 6.90 -4.76 19.59
C ILE A 61 5.60 -4.75 20.42
N SER A 62 4.98 -3.58 20.57
CA SER A 62 3.69 -3.47 21.27
C SER A 62 2.54 -3.95 20.38
N LEU A 63 1.35 -4.16 20.96
CA LEU A 63 0.14 -4.45 20.18
C LEU A 63 -0.18 -3.33 19.17
N ALA A 64 0.03 -2.07 19.54
CA ALA A 64 -0.15 -0.92 18.65
C ALA A 64 0.86 -0.93 17.50
N GLY A 65 2.13 -1.23 17.80
CA GLY A 65 3.19 -1.37 16.80
C GLY A 65 2.93 -2.52 15.83
N ARG A 66 2.47 -3.66 16.36
CA ARG A 66 2.06 -4.84 15.58
C ARG A 66 0.91 -4.51 14.64
N LYS A 67 -0.18 -3.92 15.14
CA LYS A 67 -1.30 -3.46 14.30
C LYS A 67 -0.89 -2.41 13.28
N TYR A 68 0.07 -1.53 13.59
CA TYR A 68 0.58 -0.53 12.66
C TYR A 68 1.33 -1.19 11.50
N ILE A 69 2.30 -2.06 11.81
CA ILE A 69 3.13 -2.70 10.78
C ILE A 69 2.33 -3.75 10.00
N GLU A 70 1.41 -4.48 10.64
CA GLU A 70 0.49 -5.39 9.94
C GLU A 70 -0.38 -4.62 8.96
N ARG A 71 -1.01 -3.50 9.36
CA ARG A 71 -1.76 -2.63 8.42
C ARG A 71 -0.88 -2.13 7.28
N LYS A 72 0.41 -1.88 7.54
CA LYS A 72 1.34 -1.38 6.51
C LYS A 72 1.86 -2.50 5.60
N LEU A 73 2.11 -3.69 6.12
CA LEU A 73 2.49 -4.89 5.35
C LEU A 73 1.32 -5.41 4.53
N HIS A 74 0.10 -5.35 5.08
CA HIS A 74 -1.14 -5.60 4.37
C HIS A 74 -1.62 -4.40 3.54
N SER A 75 -0.96 -3.24 3.63
CA SER A 75 -1.28 -2.13 2.74
C SER A 75 -0.84 -2.50 1.34
N MET A 76 -1.82 -2.64 0.46
CA MET A 76 -1.57 -2.96 -0.94
C MET A 76 -0.67 -1.91 -1.59
N LYS A 77 0.09 -2.31 -2.62
CA LYS A 77 1.09 -1.46 -3.29
C LYS A 77 0.44 -0.16 -3.76
N SER A 78 1.10 0.97 -3.53
CA SER A 78 0.68 2.27 -4.06
C SER A 78 1.38 2.53 -5.39
N PHE A 79 0.65 3.05 -6.36
CA PHE A 79 1.17 3.44 -7.68
C PHE A 79 1.12 4.97 -7.82
N SER A 80 2.09 5.58 -8.50
CA SER A 80 2.03 7.00 -8.88
C SER A 80 1.02 7.20 -10.00
N SER A 81 0.40 8.39 -10.06
CA SER A 81 -0.37 8.77 -11.24
C SER A 81 0.59 9.08 -12.37
N CYS A 82 0.32 8.55 -13.56
CA CYS A 82 1.06 8.86 -14.79
C CYS A 82 0.26 9.73 -15.76
N PHE A 83 -0.94 10.18 -15.38
CA PHE A 83 -1.83 10.91 -16.27
C PHE A 83 -1.76 12.42 -16.04
N PRO A 84 -1.76 13.24 -17.10
CA PRO A 84 -2.00 14.67 -16.97
C PRO A 84 -3.42 14.93 -16.46
N LYS A 85 -3.66 16.11 -15.87
CA LYS A 85 -4.96 16.48 -15.29
C LYS A 85 -6.09 16.45 -16.31
N ASP A 86 -5.80 16.84 -17.54
CA ASP A 86 -6.79 16.98 -18.63
C ASP A 86 -6.79 15.76 -19.57
N ALA A 87 -6.32 14.60 -19.10
CA ALA A 87 -6.28 13.39 -19.90
C ALA A 87 -7.70 12.97 -20.34
N PRO A 88 -7.88 12.53 -21.60
CA PRO A 88 -9.19 12.17 -22.12
C PRO A 88 -9.76 10.96 -21.38
N LYS A 89 -11.01 11.06 -20.92
CA LYS A 89 -11.71 10.01 -20.17
C LYS A 89 -12.34 9.00 -21.12
N ASN A 90 -11.53 8.10 -21.66
CA ASN A 90 -11.91 7.16 -22.71
C ASN A 90 -11.89 5.68 -22.26
N LEU A 91 -11.72 5.40 -20.97
CA LEU A 91 -11.78 4.05 -20.41
C LEU A 91 -12.81 3.97 -19.28
N ILE A 92 -13.77 3.06 -19.43
CA ILE A 92 -14.65 2.66 -18.32
C ILE A 92 -14.04 1.46 -17.63
N VAL A 93 -13.92 1.56 -16.31
CA VAL A 93 -13.52 0.46 -15.42
C VAL A 93 -14.69 0.16 -14.50
N MET A 94 -15.20 -1.06 -14.60
CA MET A 94 -16.25 -1.58 -13.73
C MET A 94 -15.73 -2.78 -12.94
N TYR A 95 -16.21 -2.93 -11.72
CA TYR A 95 -15.83 -4.06 -10.89
C TYR A 95 -17.02 -4.67 -10.14
N ASP A 96 -16.95 -5.98 -9.92
CA ASP A 96 -17.85 -6.71 -9.05
C ASP A 96 -17.05 -7.48 -8.00
N ILE A 97 -16.69 -6.77 -6.93
CA ILE A 97 -15.86 -7.30 -5.84
C ILE A 97 -16.78 -7.55 -4.63
N PRO A 98 -16.79 -8.78 -4.09
CA PRO A 98 -17.67 -9.15 -2.99
C PRO A 98 -17.38 -8.37 -1.71
N GLN A 99 -18.37 -8.26 -0.83
CA GLN A 99 -18.30 -7.42 0.38
C GLN A 99 -17.24 -7.86 1.38
N ASN A 100 -16.94 -9.16 1.44
CA ASN A 100 -15.86 -9.72 2.25
C ASN A 100 -14.47 -9.22 1.84
N LYS A 101 -14.32 -8.65 0.63
CA LYS A 101 -13.09 -8.03 0.10
C LYS A 101 -13.14 -6.50 0.13
N LYS A 102 -13.59 -5.94 1.27
CA LYS A 102 -13.74 -4.50 1.44
C LYS A 102 -12.42 -3.74 1.25
N ALA A 103 -11.31 -4.30 1.72
CA ALA A 103 -10.00 -3.66 1.62
C ALA A 103 -9.58 -3.46 0.16
N GLU A 104 -9.73 -4.49 -0.68
CA GLU A 104 -9.41 -4.49 -2.10
C GLU A 104 -10.26 -3.47 -2.88
N ARG A 105 -11.54 -3.36 -2.52
CA ARG A 105 -12.42 -2.32 -3.10
C ARG A 105 -11.93 -0.92 -2.79
N GLU A 106 -11.68 -0.62 -1.52
CA GLU A 106 -11.25 0.71 -1.12
C GLU A 106 -9.88 1.05 -1.72
N TRP A 107 -8.97 0.07 -1.80
CA TRP A 107 -7.69 0.26 -2.45
C TRP A 107 -7.79 0.52 -3.96
N LEU A 108 -8.67 -0.22 -4.66
CA LEU A 108 -8.93 0.00 -6.08
C LEU A 108 -9.51 1.41 -6.30
N ARG A 109 -10.52 1.80 -5.51
CA ARG A 109 -11.15 3.14 -5.56
C ARG A 109 -10.15 4.25 -5.29
N PHE A 110 -9.27 4.06 -4.29
CA PHE A 110 -8.20 5.00 -3.98
C PHE A 110 -7.26 5.21 -5.18
N HIS A 111 -6.86 4.12 -5.86
CA HIS A 111 -5.99 4.21 -7.03
C HIS A 111 -6.68 4.83 -8.24
N LEU A 112 -7.94 4.45 -8.52
CA LEU A 112 -8.71 5.04 -9.61
C LEU A 112 -8.84 6.56 -9.41
N ARG A 113 -9.20 7.02 -8.21
CA ARG A 113 -9.21 8.47 -7.88
C ARG A 113 -7.84 9.11 -8.10
N LYS A 114 -6.77 8.45 -7.67
CA LYS A 114 -5.40 8.95 -7.83
C LYS A 114 -5.01 9.08 -9.31
N PHE A 115 -5.54 8.22 -10.17
CA PHE A 115 -5.32 8.24 -11.62
C PHE A 115 -6.26 9.20 -12.37
N GLY A 116 -7.05 10.02 -11.67
CA GLY A 116 -7.98 10.95 -12.30
C GLY A 116 -9.24 10.31 -12.85
N TYR A 117 -9.60 9.11 -12.37
CA TYR A 117 -10.88 8.50 -12.69
C TYR A 117 -12.00 9.11 -11.86
N GLU A 118 -13.14 9.29 -12.50
CA GLU A 118 -14.37 9.75 -11.89
C GLU A 118 -15.36 8.61 -11.73
N MET A 119 -16.15 8.67 -10.66
CA MET A 119 -17.17 7.68 -10.39
C MET A 119 -18.49 8.13 -11.00
N ILE A 120 -18.97 7.38 -12.00
CA ILE A 120 -20.28 7.63 -12.61
C ILE A 120 -21.37 6.88 -11.84
N HIS A 121 -21.05 5.68 -11.34
CA HIS A 121 -21.97 4.87 -10.54
C HIS A 121 -21.20 4.07 -9.47
N LYS A 122 -21.93 3.46 -8.52
CA LYS A 122 -21.34 2.48 -7.60
C LYS A 122 -20.66 1.38 -8.43
N SER A 123 -19.36 1.24 -8.22
CA SER A 123 -18.47 0.29 -8.91
C SER A 123 -18.19 0.55 -10.38
N VAL A 124 -18.59 1.70 -10.94
CA VAL A 124 -18.31 2.09 -12.33
C VAL A 124 -17.56 3.42 -12.35
N TRP A 125 -16.42 3.42 -13.02
CA TRP A 125 -15.49 4.53 -13.08
C TRP A 125 -15.12 4.83 -14.52
N VAL A 126 -14.88 6.09 -14.83
CA VAL A 126 -14.39 6.52 -16.14
C VAL A 126 -13.13 7.34 -15.98
N GLY A 127 -12.15 7.14 -16.84
CA GLY A 127 -10.88 7.84 -16.76
C GLY A 127 -9.98 7.59 -17.95
N PRO A 128 -8.72 8.00 -17.86
CA PRO A 128 -7.79 7.91 -18.96
C PRO A 128 -7.27 6.50 -19.23
N SER A 129 -7.22 6.13 -20.51
CA SER A 129 -6.56 4.94 -21.03
C SER A 129 -5.14 5.26 -21.50
N PRO A 130 -4.18 4.29 -21.45
CA PRO A 130 -4.26 2.99 -20.78
C PRO A 130 -3.86 3.08 -19.30
N LEU A 131 -4.43 2.21 -18.46
CA LEU A 131 -4.01 2.08 -17.05
C LEU A 131 -2.50 1.74 -16.94
N PRO A 132 -1.80 2.20 -15.89
CA PRO A 132 -0.38 1.91 -15.73
C PRO A 132 -0.08 0.41 -15.73
N GLU A 133 0.93 -0.03 -16.47
CA GLU A 133 1.26 -1.46 -16.60
C GLU A 133 1.58 -2.14 -15.27
N GLU A 134 2.30 -1.44 -14.37
CA GLU A 134 2.59 -1.98 -13.05
C GLU A 134 1.32 -2.19 -12.21
N PHE A 135 0.33 -1.31 -12.38
CA PHE A 135 -0.95 -1.39 -11.68
C PHE A 135 -1.76 -2.59 -12.18
N ILE A 136 -1.83 -2.77 -13.50
CA ILE A 136 -2.46 -3.93 -14.13
C ILE A 136 -1.77 -5.21 -13.65
N SER A 137 -0.45 -5.27 -13.72
CA SER A 137 0.35 -6.43 -13.29
C SER A 137 0.10 -6.79 -11.82
N TYR A 138 -0.04 -5.80 -10.95
CA TYR A 138 -0.40 -6.02 -9.56
C TYR A 138 -1.81 -6.56 -9.37
N ILE A 139 -2.81 -6.01 -10.08
CA ILE A 139 -4.19 -6.53 -10.10
C ILE A 139 -4.22 -8.02 -10.49
N LYS A 140 -3.41 -8.41 -11.50
CA LYS A 140 -3.26 -9.82 -11.89
C LYS A 140 -2.69 -10.65 -10.75
N ARG A 141 -1.61 -10.17 -10.12
CA ARG A 141 -0.93 -10.85 -9.00
C ARG A 141 -1.84 -11.09 -7.79
N ILE A 142 -2.71 -10.12 -7.44
CA ILE A 142 -3.67 -10.26 -6.34
C ILE A 142 -4.96 -10.98 -6.76
N ARG A 143 -5.03 -11.53 -7.98
CA ARG A 143 -6.20 -12.25 -8.54
C ARG A 143 -7.50 -11.44 -8.50
N LEU A 144 -7.39 -10.12 -8.60
CA LEU A 144 -8.55 -9.21 -8.65
C LEU A 144 -9.08 -9.05 -10.08
N GLN A 145 -8.25 -9.35 -11.10
CA GLN A 145 -8.59 -9.24 -12.53
C GLN A 145 -9.94 -9.86 -12.93
N ARG A 146 -10.32 -10.99 -12.33
CA ARG A 146 -11.59 -11.70 -12.60
C ARG A 146 -12.84 -10.92 -12.21
N HIS A 147 -12.68 -9.97 -11.29
CA HIS A 147 -13.73 -9.09 -10.79
C HIS A 147 -13.73 -7.73 -11.49
N LEU A 148 -12.80 -7.48 -12.43
CA LEU A 148 -12.74 -6.22 -13.19
C LEU A 148 -13.11 -6.45 -14.64
N LYS A 149 -13.80 -5.48 -15.21
CA LYS A 149 -14.00 -5.34 -16.65
C LYS A 149 -13.63 -3.91 -17.06
N ALA A 150 -12.95 -3.80 -18.19
CA ALA A 150 -12.56 -2.51 -18.75
C ALA A 150 -13.09 -2.41 -20.18
N LEU A 151 -13.72 -1.30 -20.51
CA LEU A 151 -14.31 -1.03 -21.81
C LEU A 151 -13.78 0.29 -22.35
N ARG A 152 -13.15 0.24 -23.52
CA ARG A 152 -12.68 1.45 -24.20
C ARG A 152 -13.86 2.15 -24.87
N LEU A 153 -13.99 3.44 -24.63
CA LEU A 153 -15.00 4.28 -25.26
C LEU A 153 -14.52 4.77 -26.63
N ALA A 154 -15.44 4.81 -27.59
CA ALA A 154 -15.17 5.39 -28.92
C ALA A 154 -15.03 6.91 -28.88
N LYS A 155 -15.75 7.57 -27.95
CA LYS A 155 -15.66 9.01 -27.67
C LYS A 155 -15.37 9.23 -26.20
N SER A 156 -14.58 10.25 -25.89
CA SER A 156 -14.27 10.63 -24.50
C SER A 156 -15.55 11.01 -23.76
N TYR A 157 -15.66 10.56 -22.51
CA TYR A 157 -16.77 10.90 -21.64
C TYR A 157 -16.73 12.39 -21.27
N GLN A 158 -17.83 13.07 -21.56
CA GLN A 158 -18.04 14.47 -21.19
C GLN A 158 -18.96 14.50 -19.97
N ILE A 159 -18.56 15.23 -18.93
CA ILE A 159 -19.42 15.45 -17.77
C ILE A 159 -20.54 16.39 -18.22
N THR A 160 -21.69 15.82 -18.55
CA THR A 160 -22.91 16.60 -18.77
C THR A 160 -23.69 16.54 -17.47
N SER A 161 -23.86 17.69 -16.80
CA SER A 161 -24.83 17.84 -15.73
C SER A 161 -26.22 17.68 -16.34
N PHE A 162 -26.74 16.45 -16.33
CA PHE A 162 -28.16 16.23 -16.54
C PHE A 162 -28.90 16.77 -15.31
N ASN A 163 -29.52 17.94 -15.46
CA ASN A 163 -30.55 18.39 -14.53
C ASN A 163 -31.78 17.51 -14.83
N LEU A 164 -32.13 16.64 -13.89
CA LEU A 164 -33.39 15.89 -13.88
C LEU A 164 -34.55 16.81 -13.51
#